data_AF-J8EV77-F1
#
_entry.id   AF-J8EV77-F1
#
_cell.length_a   1.000
_cell.length_b   1.000
_cell.length_c   1.000
_cell.angle_alpha   90.00
_cell.angle_beta   90.00
_cell.angle_gamma   90.00
#
_symmetry.space_group_name_H-M   'P 1'
#
loop_
_entity.id
_entity.type
_entity.pdbx_description
1 polymer ?
#
loop_
_entity_poly.entity_id
_entity_poly.type
_entity_poly.pdbx_seq_one_letter_code
_entity_poly.pdbx_strand_id
1 'polypeptide(L)'
;MFRKGNIHIRKIERFTEPYFKTVGERNKTYRVIGCKDGEEKPFPITFKTLKKARTFNHGHAHRNPEWLNANGDISEYNVKLGRDEYKNVWHDNVIENVYKNYADFNDWITHG
;
A
#
# COMPACT_ATOMS: atom_id res chain seq x y z
N MET A 1 26.42 -0.51 -17.74
CA MET A 1 26.13 0.60 -16.82
C MET A 1 24.65 0.54 -16.46
N PHE A 2 24.28 -0.11 -15.35
CA PHE A 2 22.87 -0.28 -14.97
C PHE A 2 22.42 0.95 -14.17
N ARG A 3 21.43 1.70 -14.67
CA ARG A 3 20.84 2.83 -13.96
C ARG A 3 20.25 2.33 -12.64
N LYS A 4 20.62 2.99 -11.53
CA LYS A 4 20.25 2.67 -10.14
C LYS A 4 18.73 2.50 -9.91
N GLY A 5 17.89 3.06 -10.79
CA GLY A 5 16.43 2.88 -10.78
C GLY A 5 15.91 1.52 -11.27
N ASN A 6 16.55 0.92 -12.29
CA ASN A 6 16.07 -0.35 -12.87
C ASN A 6 16.25 -1.56 -11.93
N ILE A 7 17.21 -1.48 -11.01
CA ILE A 7 17.48 -2.54 -10.04
C ILE A 7 16.42 -2.55 -8.94
N HIS A 8 15.88 -1.38 -8.56
CA HIS A 8 14.81 -1.28 -7.57
C HIS A 8 13.48 -1.79 -8.12
N ILE A 9 13.12 -1.38 -9.35
CA ILE A 9 11.87 -1.77 -10.02
C ILE A 9 11.81 -3.31 -10.22
N ARG A 10 12.90 -3.92 -10.69
CA ARG A 10 12.98 -5.39 -10.85
C ARG A 10 12.88 -6.19 -9.54
N LYS A 11 13.21 -5.56 -8.41
CA LYS A 11 13.12 -6.20 -7.08
C LYS A 11 11.69 -6.15 -6.55
N ILE A 12 10.93 -5.11 -6.90
CA ILE A 12 9.50 -4.98 -6.66
C ILE A 12 8.77 -6.05 -7.49
N GLU A 13 8.97 -6.10 -8.81
CA GLU A 13 8.22 -7.00 -9.73
C GLU A 13 8.15 -8.49 -9.38
N ARG A 14 9.06 -9.05 -8.56
CA ARG A 14 9.10 -10.50 -8.27
C ARG A 14 8.41 -10.96 -6.98
N PHE A 15 8.09 -10.07 -6.04
CA PHE A 15 7.67 -10.48 -4.69
C PHE A 15 6.47 -9.72 -4.13
N THR A 16 5.83 -8.87 -4.94
CA THR A 16 5.02 -7.79 -4.37
C THR A 16 3.56 -7.78 -4.75
N GLU A 17 3.13 -8.56 -5.74
CA GLU A 17 1.71 -8.66 -6.07
C GLU A 17 1.04 -9.78 -5.27
N PRO A 18 -0.18 -9.58 -4.75
CA PRO A 18 -0.97 -8.34 -4.79
C PRO A 18 -0.45 -7.23 -3.84
N TYR A 19 -0.64 -5.96 -4.20
CA TYR A 19 -0.33 -4.82 -3.32
C TYR A 19 -1.31 -3.65 -3.45
N PHE A 20 -1.29 -2.77 -2.46
CA PHE A 20 -2.00 -1.49 -2.48
C PHE A 20 -1.05 -0.33 -2.77
N LYS A 21 -1.31 0.39 -3.85
CA LYS A 21 -0.62 1.64 -4.17
C LYS A 21 -1.43 2.82 -3.64
N THR A 22 -0.91 3.47 -2.61
CA THR A 22 -1.53 4.65 -2.01
C THR A 22 -0.87 5.91 -2.54
N VAL A 23 -1.61 6.65 -3.38
CA VAL A 23 -1.15 7.89 -4.00
C VAL A 23 -1.74 9.09 -3.27
N GLY A 24 -0.90 9.97 -2.73
CA GLY A 24 -1.39 11.17 -2.07
C GLY A 24 -0.31 11.96 -1.34
N GLU A 25 -0.70 13.13 -0.82
CA GLU A 25 0.17 13.99 -0.03
C GLU A 25 -0.56 14.44 1.25
N ARG A 26 0.21 14.70 2.30
CA ARG A 26 -0.31 15.22 3.57
C ARG A 26 -1.13 16.49 3.31
N ASN A 27 -2.30 16.58 3.95
CA ASN A 27 -3.28 17.68 3.80
C ASN A 27 -4.01 17.75 2.44
N LYS A 28 -3.84 16.75 1.56
CA LYS A 28 -4.65 16.58 0.34
C LYS A 28 -5.52 15.33 0.46
N THR A 29 -5.91 14.75 -0.67
CA THR A 29 -6.59 13.46 -0.75
C THR A 29 -5.59 12.33 -1.03
N TYR A 30 -5.94 11.15 -0.54
CA TYR A 30 -5.27 9.89 -0.82
C TYR A 30 -6.19 9.02 -1.67
N ARG A 31 -5.62 8.39 -2.68
CA ARG A 31 -6.28 7.42 -3.56
C ARG A 31 -5.60 6.07 -3.37
N VAL A 32 -6.38 5.01 -3.31
CA VAL A 32 -5.88 3.64 -3.27
C VAL A 32 -6.10 3.01 -4.63
N ILE A 33 -5.06 2.38 -5.15
CA ILE A 33 -5.07 1.58 -6.36
C ILE A 33 -4.65 0.17 -5.95
N GLY A 34 -5.51 -0.81 -6.25
CA GLY A 34 -5.14 -2.21 -6.09
C GLY A 34 -4.32 -2.66 -7.30
N CYS A 35 -3.21 -3.34 -7.06
CA CYS A 35 -2.32 -3.85 -8.09
C CYS A 35 -2.21 -5.36 -7.94
N LYS A 36 -2.68 -6.11 -8.94
CA LYS A 36 -2.73 -7.57 -8.91
C LYS A 36 -2.76 -8.13 -10.33
N ASP A 37 -2.03 -9.23 -10.56
CA ASP A 37 -1.97 -9.92 -11.85
C ASP A 37 -1.51 -9.00 -12.99
N GLY A 38 -0.62 -8.06 -12.70
CA GLY A 38 -0.17 -7.02 -13.63
C GLY A 38 -1.19 -5.93 -13.95
N GLU A 39 -2.36 -5.93 -13.30
CA GLU A 39 -3.41 -4.93 -13.50
C GLU A 39 -3.50 -3.93 -12.34
N GLU A 40 -3.67 -2.65 -12.68
CA GLU A 40 -4.01 -1.59 -11.72
C GLU A 40 -5.53 -1.32 -11.74
N LYS A 41 -6.19 -1.53 -10.61
CA LYS A 41 -7.62 -1.24 -10.42
C LYS A 41 -7.82 -0.19 -9.32
N PRO A 42 -8.18 1.06 -9.67
CA PRO A 42 -8.44 2.08 -8.68
C PRO A 42 -9.73 1.77 -7.88
N PHE A 43 -9.68 1.94 -6.56
CA PHE A 43 -10.90 1.93 -5.76
C PHE A 43 -11.66 3.25 -5.93
N PRO A 44 -13.00 3.25 -6.04
CA PRO A 44 -13.80 4.45 -6.25
C PRO A 44 -13.98 5.30 -4.97
N ILE A 45 -12.98 5.31 -4.09
CA ILE A 45 -13.00 5.98 -2.79
C ILE A 45 -11.74 6.83 -2.64
N THR A 46 -11.88 8.00 -2.02
CA THR A 46 -10.75 8.85 -1.65
C THR A 46 -10.75 9.12 -0.15
N PHE A 47 -9.56 9.26 0.43
CA PHE A 47 -9.38 9.42 1.86
C PHE A 47 -8.74 10.76 2.18
N LYS A 48 -9.14 11.37 3.31
CA LYS A 48 -8.54 12.64 3.79
C LYS A 48 -7.20 12.45 4.50
N THR A 49 -6.87 11.21 4.91
CA THR A 49 -5.62 10.90 5.62
C THR A 49 -5.07 9.56 5.14
N LEU A 50 -3.73 9.41 5.21
CA LEU A 50 -3.05 8.14 4.93
C LEU A 50 -3.54 7.03 5.87
N LYS A 51 -3.78 7.36 7.13
CA LYS A 51 -4.32 6.42 8.12
C LYS A 51 -5.65 5.82 7.65
N LYS A 52 -6.60 6.63 7.19
CA LYS A 52 -7.89 6.12 6.69
C LYS A 52 -7.74 5.24 5.45
N ALA A 53 -6.81 5.57 4.55
CA ALA A 53 -6.49 4.71 3.41
C ALA A 53 -5.92 3.36 3.87
N ARG A 54 -5.05 3.35 4.89
CA ARG A 54 -4.50 2.12 5.49
C ARG A 54 -5.52 1.27 6.21
N THR A 55 -6.43 1.88 6.97
CA THR A 55 -7.57 1.19 7.58
C THR A 55 -8.43 0.51 6.52
N PHE A 56 -8.68 1.21 5.40
CA PHE A 56 -9.36 0.62 4.25
C PHE A 56 -8.59 -0.57 3.65
N ASN A 57 -7.29 -0.41 3.37
CA ASN A 57 -6.45 -1.50 2.84
C ASN A 57 -6.49 -2.74 3.75
N HIS A 58 -6.36 -2.52 5.07
CA HIS A 58 -6.43 -3.57 6.08
C HIS A 58 -7.78 -4.31 6.06
N GLY A 59 -8.89 -3.57 6.15
CA GLY A 59 -10.23 -4.16 6.12
C GLY A 59 -10.52 -4.89 4.80
N HIS A 60 -10.10 -4.30 3.67
CA HIS A 60 -10.27 -4.92 2.35
C HIS A 60 -9.50 -6.23 2.24
N ALA A 61 -8.21 -6.26 2.61
CA ALA A 61 -7.40 -7.46 2.51
C ALA A 61 -7.86 -8.57 3.48
N HIS A 62 -8.33 -8.22 4.68
CA HIS A 62 -8.85 -9.21 5.61
C HIS A 62 -10.16 -9.87 5.13
N ARG A 63 -11.01 -9.11 4.42
CA ARG A 63 -12.22 -9.68 3.78
C ARG A 63 -11.94 -10.43 2.48
N ASN A 64 -10.81 -10.15 1.85
CA ASN A 64 -10.44 -10.65 0.54
C ASN A 64 -9.00 -11.19 0.60
N PRO A 65 -8.80 -12.43 1.12
CA PRO A 65 -7.47 -12.99 1.37
C PRO A 65 -6.58 -13.07 0.13
N GLU A 66 -7.15 -12.98 -1.08
CA GLU A 66 -6.41 -12.91 -2.34
C GLU A 66 -5.69 -11.58 -2.57
N TRP A 67 -5.78 -10.64 -1.61
CA TRP A 67 -5.00 -9.41 -1.49
C TRP A 67 -3.86 -9.50 -0.48
N LEU A 68 -3.68 -10.67 0.15
CA LEU A 68 -2.52 -10.95 0.99
C LEU A 68 -1.36 -11.45 0.13
N ASN A 69 -0.15 -11.04 0.47
CA ASN A 69 1.09 -11.49 -0.14
C ASN A 69 1.42 -12.93 0.29
N ALA A 70 2.53 -13.48 -0.19
CA ALA A 70 2.95 -14.86 0.09
C ALA A 70 3.18 -15.16 1.59
N ASN A 71 3.34 -14.13 2.43
CA ASN A 71 3.48 -14.27 3.88
C ASN A 71 2.14 -14.18 4.63
N GLY A 72 1.02 -14.01 3.93
CA GLY A 72 -0.29 -13.78 4.54
C GLY A 72 -0.45 -12.36 5.12
N ASP A 73 0.38 -11.40 4.69
CA ASP A 73 0.33 -10.00 5.13
C ASP A 73 0.07 -9.09 3.91
N ILE A 74 0.02 -7.79 4.11
CA ILE A 74 -0.26 -6.78 3.09
C ILE A 74 1.05 -6.18 2.60
N SER A 75 1.13 -5.93 1.30
CA SER A 75 2.17 -5.10 0.67
C SER A 75 1.58 -3.74 0.28
N GLU A 76 2.33 -2.65 0.53
CA GLU A 76 1.90 -1.26 0.26
C GLU A 76 3.01 -0.46 -0.44
N TYR A 77 2.64 0.28 -1.48
CA TYR A 77 3.48 1.27 -2.12
C TYR A 77 2.95 2.69 -1.91
N ASN A 78 3.70 3.53 -1.21
CA ASN A 78 3.31 4.92 -0.94
C ASN A 78 3.94 5.88 -1.95
N VAL A 79 3.08 6.51 -2.75
CA VAL A 79 3.47 7.48 -3.77
C VAL A 79 3.10 8.89 -3.33
N LYS A 80 4.10 9.76 -3.22
CA LYS A 80 3.88 11.19 -2.90
C LYS A 80 3.92 12.01 -4.17
N LEU A 81 2.80 12.65 -4.51
CA LEU A 81 2.71 13.54 -5.67
C LEU A 81 3.68 14.73 -5.50
N GLY A 82 4.41 15.08 -6.57
CA GLY A 82 5.34 16.22 -6.58
C GLY A 82 6.68 15.97 -5.88
N ARG A 83 7.03 14.72 -5.58
CA ARG A 83 8.35 14.34 -5.06
C ARG A 83 9.06 13.37 -6.00
N ASP A 84 10.38 13.39 -5.93
CA ASP A 84 11.21 12.44 -6.67
C ASP A 84 10.85 10.99 -6.31
N GLU A 85 10.84 10.13 -7.33
CA GLU A 85 10.41 8.73 -7.21
C GLU A 85 11.18 7.94 -6.14
N TYR A 86 12.47 8.22 -5.96
CA TYR A 86 13.30 7.55 -4.93
C TYR A 86 12.85 7.84 -3.48
N LYS A 87 11.96 8.82 -3.27
CA LYS A 87 11.35 9.13 -1.97
C LYS A 87 10.03 8.39 -1.73
N ASN A 88 9.51 7.69 -2.73
CA ASN A 88 8.38 6.79 -2.56
C ASN A 88 8.86 5.54 -1.83
N VAL A 89 7.99 4.99 -0.97
CA VAL A 89 8.39 3.92 -0.05
C VAL A 89 7.57 2.68 -0.32
N TRP A 90 8.28 1.59 -0.55
CA TRP A 90 7.75 0.24 -0.59
C TRP A 90 7.76 -0.36 0.81
N HIS A 91 6.66 -0.98 1.21
CA HIS A 91 6.55 -1.72 2.45
C HIS A 91 5.96 -3.10 2.18
N ASP A 92 6.70 -4.15 2.52
CA ASP A 92 6.16 -5.50 2.64
C ASP A 92 5.86 -5.79 4.10
N ASN A 93 4.90 -6.69 4.32
CA ASN A 93 4.47 -7.15 5.63
C ASN A 93 4.08 -5.97 6.54
N VAL A 94 3.17 -5.15 6.02
CA VAL A 94 2.91 -3.83 6.61
C VAL A 94 2.13 -3.90 7.91
N ILE A 95 1.40 -4.99 8.18
CA ILE A 95 0.71 -5.13 9.47
C ILE A 95 1.73 -5.03 10.59
N GLU A 96 2.78 -5.86 10.51
CA GLU A 96 3.83 -5.90 11.52
C GLU A 96 4.77 -4.71 11.45
N ASN A 97 5.09 -4.20 10.26
CA ASN A 97 6.14 -3.17 10.12
C ASN A 97 5.61 -1.75 10.24
N VAL A 98 4.32 -1.54 10.00
CA VAL A 98 3.73 -0.20 9.84
C VAL A 98 2.44 -0.04 10.63
N TYR A 99 1.47 -0.93 10.46
CA TYR A 99 0.11 -0.70 10.96
C TYR A 99 0.02 -0.91 12.48
N LYS A 100 0.74 -1.88 13.05
CA LYS A 100 0.77 -2.09 14.51
C LYS A 100 1.27 -0.89 15.31
N ASN A 101 1.97 0.05 14.65
CA ASN A 101 2.47 1.27 15.29
C ASN A 101 1.38 2.35 15.45
N TYR A 102 0.18 2.15 14.89
CA TYR A 102 -0.97 3.02 15.17
C TYR A 102 -1.58 2.63 16.51
N ALA A 103 -1.75 3.60 17.41
CA ALA A 103 -2.29 3.37 18.76
C ALA A 103 -3.68 2.73 18.77
N ASP A 104 -4.47 2.97 17.73
CA ASP A 104 -5.83 2.46 17.54
C ASP A 104 -5.90 1.30 16.53
N PHE A 105 -4.78 0.65 16.21
CA PHE A 105 -4.74 -0.42 15.21
C PHE A 105 -5.73 -1.55 15.53
N ASN A 106 -5.84 -1.94 16.81
CA ASN A 106 -6.74 -3.00 17.25
C ASN A 106 -8.23 -2.69 16.98
N ASP A 107 -8.59 -1.42 16.79
CA ASP A 107 -9.97 -0.98 16.51
C ASP A 107 -10.30 -1.03 15.00
N TRP A 108 -9.31 -1.30 14.13
CA TRP A 108 -9.50 -1.26 12.68
C TRP A 108 -10.29 -2.46 12.15
N ILE A 109 -10.39 -3.56 12.89
CA ILE A 109 -11.10 -4.78 12.47
C ILE A 109 -12.62 -4.62 12.60
N THR A 110 -13.08 -3.69 13.42
CA THR A 110 -14.51 -3.57 13.81
C THR A 110 -15.34 -2.66 12.89
N HIS A 111 -14.72 -1.88 12.01
CA HIS A 111 -15.42 -0.85 11.19
C HIS A 111 -14.98 -0.79 9.72
N GLY A 112 -14.21 -1.77 9.25
CA GLY A 112 -13.70 -1.81 7.87
C GLY A 112 -14.79 -2.07 6.84
#